data_AF-V9HHA3-F1
#
_entry.id   AF-V9HHA3-F1
#
_cell.length_a   1.000
_cell.length_b   1.000
_cell.length_c   1.000
_cell.angle_alpha   90.00
_cell.angle_beta   90.00
_cell.angle_gamma   90.00
#
_symmetry.space_group_name_H-M   'P 1'
#
loop_
_entity.id
_entity.type
_entity.pdbx_description
1 polymer ?
#
loop_
_entity_poly.entity_id
_entity_poly.type
_entity_poly.pdbx_seq_one_letter_code
_entity_poly.pdbx_strand_id
1 'polypeptide(L)'
;MDKRVILDLLMQSAERNRTEYSEDDLELLSAIKDAITEMEVARSLFNSVSDPQLIELAIHAEDVAKTRYNYLITMAKKRELKRIN
;
A
#
# COMPACT_ATOMS: atom_id res chain seq x y z
N MET A 1 2.51 -11.89 -9.07
CA MET A 1 2.52 -10.53 -9.65
C MET A 1 2.74 -9.57 -8.50
N ASP A 2 3.69 -8.65 -8.58
CA ASP A 2 4.00 -7.73 -7.47
C ASP A 2 2.91 -6.66 -7.35
N LYS A 3 2.33 -6.53 -6.15
CA LYS A 3 1.25 -5.57 -5.85
C LYS A 3 1.66 -4.13 -6.14
N ARG A 4 2.96 -3.81 -6.00
CA ARG A 4 3.49 -2.47 -6.34
C ARG A 4 3.51 -2.23 -7.83
N VAL A 5 3.92 -3.22 -8.63
CA VAL A 5 3.91 -3.09 -10.09
C VAL A 5 2.51 -2.83 -10.62
N ILE A 6 1.48 -3.50 -10.07
CA ILE A 6 0.08 -3.27 -10.44
C ILE A 6 -0.35 -1.85 -10.04
N LEU A 7 -0.01 -1.40 -8.84
CA LEU A 7 -0.36 -0.08 -8.35
C LEU A 7 0.33 1.04 -9.16
N ASP A 8 1.61 0.88 -9.49
CA ASP A 8 2.36 1.85 -10.29
C ASP A 8 1.78 1.95 -11.71
N LEU A 9 1.36 0.83 -12.31
CA LEU A 9 0.66 0.84 -13.60
C LEU A 9 -0.68 1.57 -13.51
N LEU A 10 -1.42 1.40 -12.40
CA LEU A 10 -2.67 2.10 -12.16
C LEU A 10 -2.46 3.60 -12.01
N MET A 11 -1.50 4.02 -11.19
CA MET A 11 -1.16 5.43 -10.99
C MET A 11 -0.71 6.09 -12.30
N GLN A 12 0.15 5.43 -13.08
CA GLN A 12 0.56 5.93 -14.41
C GLN A 12 -0.62 6.06 -15.38
N SER A 13 -1.61 5.18 -15.31
CA SER A 13 -2.82 5.29 -16.13
C SER A 13 -3.74 6.42 -15.66
N ALA A 14 -3.85 6.63 -14.34
CA ALA A 14 -4.63 7.70 -13.74
C ALA A 14 -4.06 9.09 -14.05
N GLU A 15 -2.73 9.23 -14.05
CA GLU A 15 -2.04 10.48 -14.43
C GLU A 15 -2.26 10.85 -15.90
N ARG A 16 -2.35 9.85 -16.79
CA ARG A 16 -2.60 10.04 -18.23
C ARG A 16 -4.07 10.31 -18.55
N ASN A 17 -5.00 9.80 -17.73
CA ASN A 17 -6.45 9.98 -17.86
C ASN A 17 -7.04 10.71 -16.64
N ARG A 18 -6.67 11.99 -16.43
CA ARG A 18 -7.26 12.83 -15.35
C ARG A 18 -8.78 13.02 -15.44
N THR A 19 -9.40 12.65 -16.57
CA THR A 19 -10.85 12.66 -16.74
C THR A 19 -11.56 11.46 -16.07
N GLU A 20 -10.82 10.45 -15.62
CA GLU A 20 -11.36 9.16 -15.16
C GLU A 20 -11.15 8.89 -13.66
N TYR A 21 -10.26 9.64 -13.00
CA TYR A 21 -9.96 9.52 -11.56
C TYR A 21 -10.10 10.87 -10.86
N SER A 22 -10.79 10.90 -9.72
CA SER A 22 -10.88 12.10 -8.87
C SER A 22 -9.59 12.32 -8.08
N GLU A 23 -9.40 13.52 -7.53
CA GLU A 23 -8.28 13.80 -6.60
C GLU A 23 -8.29 12.83 -5.41
N ASP A 24 -9.46 12.57 -4.83
CA ASP A 24 -9.59 11.58 -3.75
C ASP A 24 -9.16 10.17 -4.18
N ASP A 25 -9.37 9.78 -5.44
CA ASP A 25 -8.93 8.47 -5.93
C ASP A 25 -7.41 8.39 -6.07
N LEU A 26 -6.79 9.49 -6.52
CA LEU A 26 -5.33 9.60 -6.57
C LEU A 26 -4.74 9.55 -5.15
N GLU A 27 -5.33 10.26 -4.19
CA GLU A 27 -4.94 10.21 -2.78
C GLU A 27 -5.09 8.79 -2.21
N LEU A 28 -6.19 8.11 -2.52
CA LEU A 28 -6.42 6.74 -2.08
C LEU A 28 -5.37 5.78 -2.66
N LEU A 29 -5.03 5.90 -3.95
CA LEU A 29 -3.98 5.10 -4.58
C LEU A 29 -2.60 5.39 -3.97
N SER A 30 -2.30 6.68 -3.69
CA SER A 30 -1.07 7.06 -2.99
C SER A 30 -1.00 6.45 -1.60
N ALA A 31 -2.08 6.52 -0.82
CA ALA A 31 -2.13 5.92 0.51
C ALA A 31 -1.93 4.39 0.48
N ILE A 32 -2.44 3.71 -0.55
CA ILE A 32 -2.19 2.27 -0.75
C ILE A 32 -0.70 2.03 -1.00
N LYS A 33 -0.04 2.88 -1.79
CA LYS A 33 1.40 2.78 -2.09
C LYS A 33 2.23 2.96 -0.82
N ASP A 34 1.87 3.94 0.00
CA ASP A 34 2.53 4.20 1.27
C ASP A 34 2.38 3.01 2.21
N ALA A 35 1.18 2.41 2.30
CA ALA A 35 0.96 1.23 3.13
C ALA A 35 1.78 0.02 2.68
N ILE A 36 1.96 -0.18 1.36
CA ILE A 36 2.86 -1.23 0.88
C ILE A 36 4.31 -0.94 1.26
N THR A 37 4.76 0.32 1.11
CA THR A 37 6.12 0.74 1.47
C THR A 37 6.40 0.52 2.95
N GLU A 38 5.46 0.86 3.83
CA GLU A 38 5.56 0.59 5.27
C GLU A 38 5.73 -0.90 5.59
N MET A 39 4.99 -1.78 4.90
CA MET A 39 5.16 -3.24 5.07
C MET A 39 6.58 -3.67 4.70
N GLU A 40 7.18 -3.09 3.66
CA GLU A 40 8.57 -3.39 3.29
C GLU A 40 9.58 -2.87 4.29
N VAL A 41 9.36 -1.66 4.79
CA VAL A 41 10.24 -1.05 5.80
C VAL A 41 10.21 -1.89 7.06
N ALA A 42 9.03 -2.29 7.52
CA ALA A 42 8.88 -3.19 8.66
C ALA A 42 9.58 -4.54 8.44
N ARG A 43 9.42 -5.13 7.25
CA ARG A 43 10.11 -6.38 6.88
C ARG A 43 11.63 -6.22 6.81
N SER A 44 12.11 -5.07 6.32
CA SER A 44 13.54 -4.76 6.27
C SER A 44 14.11 -4.55 7.67
N LEU A 45 13.34 -3.91 8.57
CA LEU A 45 13.70 -3.78 9.97
C LEU A 45 13.82 -5.16 10.62
N PHE A 46 12.82 -6.02 10.49
CA PHE A 46 12.85 -7.40 10.99
C PHE A 46 14.10 -8.16 10.56
N ASN A 47 14.47 -8.04 9.28
CA ASN A 47 15.63 -8.73 8.71
C ASN A 47 16.98 -8.14 9.14
N SER A 48 17.02 -6.92 9.67
CA SER A 48 18.26 -6.20 10.01
C SER A 48 18.56 -6.15 11.50
N VAL A 49 17.60 -6.50 12.36
CA VAL A 49 17.75 -6.46 13.81
C VAL A 49 17.76 -7.87 14.41
N SER A 50 18.46 -8.01 15.53
CA SER A 50 18.51 -9.25 16.32
C SER A 50 18.06 -9.07 17.77
N ASP A 51 17.91 -7.82 18.23
CA ASP A 51 17.37 -7.54 19.54
C ASP A 51 15.87 -7.93 19.59
N PRO A 52 15.43 -8.73 20.59
CA PRO A 52 14.06 -9.20 20.66
C PRO A 52 12.98 -8.10 20.67
N GLN A 53 13.24 -6.94 21.30
CA GLN A 53 12.27 -5.85 21.34
C GLN A 53 12.15 -5.18 19.98
N LEU A 54 13.26 -5.05 19.25
CA LEU A 54 13.26 -4.51 17.89
C LEU A 54 12.60 -5.48 16.89
N ILE A 55 12.76 -6.78 17.09
CA ILE A 55 12.05 -7.81 16.31
C ILE A 55 10.53 -7.68 16.54
N GLU A 56 10.09 -7.58 17.80
CA GLU A 56 8.67 -7.42 18.13
C GLU A 56 8.08 -6.13 17.55
N LEU A 57 8.83 -5.02 17.63
CA LEU A 57 8.47 -3.75 17.00
C LEU A 57 8.27 -3.90 15.48
N ALA A 58 9.19 -4.61 14.80
CA ALA A 58 9.10 -4.83 13.37
C ALA A 58 7.88 -5.65 12.97
N ILE A 59 7.56 -6.71 13.72
CA ILE A 59 6.36 -7.53 13.51
C ILE A 59 5.11 -6.67 13.67
N HIS A 60 5.02 -5.91 14.77
CA HIS A 60 3.88 -5.06 15.04
C HIS A 60 3.69 -3.98 13.95
N ALA A 61 4.78 -3.37 13.49
CA ALA A 61 4.75 -2.41 12.40
C ALA A 61 4.22 -3.02 11.09
N GLU A 62 4.64 -4.24 10.74
CA GLU A 62 4.13 -4.93 9.54
C GLU A 62 2.62 -5.22 9.66
N ASP A 63 2.14 -5.63 10.84
CA ASP A 63 0.72 -5.90 11.09
C ASP A 63 -0.14 -4.63 11.00
N VAL A 64 0.34 -3.50 11.53
CA VAL A 64 -0.32 -2.19 11.40
C VAL A 64 -0.41 -1.78 9.94
N ALA A 65 0.70 -1.84 9.20
CA ALA A 65 0.75 -1.48 7.78
C ALA A 65 -0.16 -2.38 6.93
N LYS A 66 -0.19 -3.69 7.21
CA LYS A 66 -1.08 -4.65 6.54
C LYS A 66 -2.55 -4.39 6.83
N THR A 67 -2.89 -4.03 8.06
CA THR A 67 -4.26 -3.66 8.45
C THR A 67 -4.69 -2.40 7.69
N ARG A 68 -3.83 -1.39 7.62
CA ARG A 68 -4.04 -0.16 6.86
C ARG A 68 -4.23 -0.44 5.37
N TYR A 69 -3.37 -1.25 4.76
CA TYR A 69 -3.49 -1.68 3.36
C TYR A 69 -4.84 -2.36 3.08
N ASN A 70 -5.25 -3.32 3.93
CA ASN A 70 -6.52 -4.04 3.74
C ASN A 70 -7.75 -3.10 3.78
N TYR A 71 -7.73 -2.13 4.69
CA TYR A 71 -8.76 -1.10 4.76
C TYR A 71 -8.81 -0.26 3.47
N LEU A 72 -7.65 0.24 3.02
CA LEU A 72 -7.56 1.07 1.82
C LEU A 72 -7.99 0.31 0.55
N ILE A 73 -7.61 -0.96 0.42
CA ILE A 73 -8.09 -1.82 -0.67
C ILE A 73 -9.60 -1.99 -0.64
N THR A 74 -10.19 -2.14 0.55
CA THR A 74 -11.65 -2.21 0.70
C THR A 74 -12.32 -0.93 0.22
N MET A 75 -11.73 0.23 0.53
CA MET A 75 -12.20 1.53 0.05
C MET A 75 -12.06 1.66 -1.47
N ALA A 76 -10.93 1.25 -2.04
CA ALA A 76 -10.69 1.31 -3.49
C ALA A 76 -11.69 0.42 -4.27
N LYS A 77 -11.99 -0.77 -3.74
CA LYS A 77 -13.01 -1.66 -4.31
C LYS A 77 -14.40 -1.03 -4.29
N LYS A 78 -14.78 -0.35 -3.19
CA LYS A 78 -16.07 0.36 -3.09
C LYS A 78 -16.23 1.48 -4.10
N ARG A 79 -15.12 2.12 -4.48
CA ARG A 79 -15.09 3.21 -5.48
C ARG A 79 -14.99 2.71 -6.92
N GLU A 80 -15.14 1.40 -7.13
CA GLU A 80 -14.96 0.78 -8.44
C GLU A 80 -13.63 1.14 -9.13
N LEU A 81 -12.56 1.32 -8.37
CA LEU A 81 -11.19 1.35 -8.90
C LEU A 81 -10.83 -0.08 -9.36
N LYS A 82 -11.54 -0.55 -10.38
CA LYS A 82 -11.54 -1.89 -10.95
C LYS A 82 -10.25 -2.08 -11.75
N ARG A 83 -9.15 -2.34 -11.04
CA ARG A 83 -7.98 -3.03 -11.60
C ARG A 83 -6.95 -3.54 -10.57
N ILE A 84 -7.14 -3.32 -9.27
CA ILE A 84 -6.28 -3.93 -8.24
C ILE A 84 -6.79 -5.34 -7.94
N ASN A 85 -6.46 -6.31 -8.81
CA ASN A 85 -6.61 -7.75 -8.55
C ASN A 85 -5.23 -8.39 -8.33
#